data_AF-A0A521L3L8-F1
#
_entry.id   AF-A0A521L3L8-F1
#
_cell.length_a   1.000
_cell.length_b   1.000
_cell.length_c   1.000
_cell.angle_alpha   90.00
_cell.angle_beta   90.00
_cell.angle_gamma   90.00
#
_symmetry.space_group_name_H-M   'P 1'
#
loop_
_entity.id
_entity.type
_entity.pdbx_description
1 polymer ?
#
loop_
_entity_poly.entity_id
_entity_poly.type
_entity_poly.pdbx_seq_one_letter_code
_entity_poly.pdbx_strand_id
1 'polypeptide(L)'
;MAAAHPNSFKARKSLKVGARSYTYFSLKAVEKEVGDLSRLPFSLRVLMENLLRHEDGTTVKKGDIAAFGDWLKNGGKSAKEINFRPARVLMQDFTGVPAVVDLAAMRDAMGKLGGDPKKINPLVPVDLVIDHSVIVDNFGNNAAFGANVKLEYERNLERYQFLRWGAMAFDNFRVVPPGTGICHQVNLEYLAQVVWTKKEGKETIAYPDTLVGTDSHTTMVNGLAVLGWGVGGIEAEAAMLGQAQPMVIPDVVGFKLTGKLKEGATATDLVLTVTQMLRKKGVVNKFVEFYGEGLEELPLANRATIANMAPEYGATCGFFPVDEITLGYLKTTNRGAAAKLVEAYAKKQGLWRS
;
A
#
# COMPACT_ATOMS: atom_id res chain seq x y z
N MET A 1 -11.82 2.88 -26.20
CA MET A 1 -10.36 3.07 -26.09
C MET A 1 -10.13 3.97 -24.90
N ALA A 2 -9.18 3.67 -24.01
CA ALA A 2 -8.82 4.61 -22.94
C ALA A 2 -8.35 5.92 -23.59
N ALA A 3 -8.86 7.06 -23.12
CA ALA A 3 -8.40 8.36 -23.58
C ALA A 3 -6.89 8.48 -23.37
N ALA A 4 -6.19 9.13 -24.30
CA ALA A 4 -4.76 9.38 -24.13
C ALA A 4 -4.55 10.22 -22.86
N HIS A 5 -3.60 9.81 -22.01
CA HIS A 5 -3.28 10.53 -20.77
C HIS A 5 -3.01 12.02 -21.07
N PRO A 6 -3.76 12.98 -20.49
CA PRO A 6 -3.67 14.40 -20.84
C PRO A 6 -2.27 14.97 -20.64
N ASN A 7 -1.56 14.51 -19.60
CA ASN A 7 -0.19 14.90 -19.29
C ASN A 7 -0.08 16.43 -19.20
N SER A 8 -1.05 17.05 -18.50
CA SER A 8 -1.26 18.49 -18.53
C SER A 8 -0.07 19.30 -18.00
N PHE A 9 0.74 18.67 -17.15
CA PHE A 9 1.96 19.23 -16.57
C PHE A 9 3.25 18.84 -17.31
N LYS A 10 3.16 18.09 -18.43
CA LYS A 10 4.32 17.49 -19.11
C LYS A 10 5.20 16.66 -18.15
N ALA A 11 4.55 15.96 -17.23
CA ALA A 11 5.16 15.19 -16.14
C ALA A 11 5.71 13.84 -16.59
N ARG A 12 5.25 13.28 -17.71
CA ARG A 12 5.81 12.04 -18.26
C ARG A 12 7.29 12.24 -18.65
N LYS A 13 8.19 11.60 -17.93
CA LYS A 13 9.66 11.67 -18.10
C LYS A 13 10.26 10.26 -18.14
N SER A 14 11.53 10.18 -18.54
CA SER A 14 12.31 8.94 -18.54
C SER A 14 13.31 8.91 -17.38
N LEU A 15 13.44 7.75 -16.75
CA LEU A 15 14.40 7.43 -15.69
C LEU A 15 15.22 6.22 -16.14
N LYS A 16 16.54 6.40 -16.25
CA LYS A 16 17.47 5.31 -16.57
C LYS A 16 18.06 4.74 -15.28
N VAL A 17 17.96 3.42 -15.10
CA VAL A 17 18.56 2.68 -13.97
C VAL A 17 19.36 1.51 -14.54
N GLY A 18 20.69 1.64 -14.53
CA GLY A 18 21.58 0.72 -15.23
C GLY A 18 21.28 0.67 -16.73
N ALA A 19 21.01 -0.53 -17.25
CA ALA A 19 20.67 -0.75 -18.66
C ALA A 19 19.17 -0.57 -18.97
N ARG A 20 18.31 -0.41 -17.95
CA ARG A 20 16.85 -0.31 -18.13
C ARG A 20 16.41 1.16 -18.14
N SER A 21 15.39 1.44 -18.95
CA SER A 21 14.73 2.75 -19.01
C SER A 21 13.29 2.59 -18.55
N TYR A 22 12.85 3.48 -17.67
CA TYR A 22 11.49 3.53 -17.14
C TYR A 22 10.85 4.86 -17.48
N THR A 23 9.57 4.85 -17.78
CA THR A 23 8.74 6.06 -17.81
C THR A 23 8.26 6.32 -16.39
N TYR A 24 8.21 7.58 -15.97
CA TYR A 24 7.60 7.96 -14.69
C TYR A 24 6.94 9.34 -14.78
N PHE A 25 6.06 9.63 -13.82
CA PHE A 25 5.35 10.91 -13.73
C PHE A 25 6.05 11.80 -12.70
N SER A 26 6.86 12.74 -13.19
CA SER A 26 7.77 13.55 -12.39
C SER A 26 7.03 14.57 -11.52
N LEU A 27 7.13 14.45 -10.19
CA LEU A 27 6.57 15.43 -9.24
C LEU A 27 7.16 16.82 -9.44
N LYS A 28 8.45 16.94 -9.79
CA LYS A 28 9.07 18.23 -10.12
C LYS A 28 8.38 18.98 -11.26
N ALA A 29 7.62 18.31 -12.13
CA ALA A 29 6.90 18.97 -13.20
C ALA A 29 5.69 19.78 -12.69
N VAL A 30 5.17 19.45 -11.51
CA VAL A 30 4.02 20.15 -10.89
C VAL A 30 4.43 21.22 -9.87
N GLU A 31 5.73 21.33 -9.56
CA GLU A 31 6.28 22.25 -8.56
C GLU A 31 5.91 23.72 -8.80
N LYS A 32 5.80 24.14 -10.07
CA LYS A 32 5.38 25.52 -10.41
C LYS A 32 3.94 25.83 -9.99
N GLU A 33 3.09 24.81 -9.91
CA GLU A 33 1.65 24.95 -9.67
C GLU A 33 1.34 24.66 -8.19
N VAL A 34 2.06 23.69 -7.60
CA VAL A 34 1.90 23.27 -6.20
C VAL A 34 2.75 24.10 -5.24
N GLY A 35 3.87 24.66 -5.70
CA GLY A 35 4.87 25.31 -4.85
C GLY A 35 5.96 24.34 -4.39
N ASP A 36 6.72 24.75 -3.37
CA ASP A 36 7.88 24.01 -2.87
C ASP A 36 7.49 22.62 -2.34
N LEU A 37 7.84 21.60 -3.12
CA LEU A 37 7.53 20.20 -2.82
C LEU A 37 8.25 19.70 -1.57
N SER A 38 9.37 20.32 -1.17
CA SER A 38 10.12 19.92 0.03
C SER A 38 9.31 20.11 1.31
N ARG A 39 8.32 21.00 1.30
CA ARG A 39 7.40 21.27 2.40
C ARG A 39 6.21 20.32 2.46
N LEU A 40 5.97 19.56 1.40
CA LEU A 40 4.90 18.57 1.35
C LEU A 40 5.37 17.28 2.04
N PRO A 41 4.59 16.67 2.96
CA PRO A 41 4.91 15.36 3.54
C PRO A 41 5.12 14.30 2.45
N PHE A 42 6.00 13.33 2.71
CA PHE A 42 6.33 12.27 1.76
C PHE A 42 5.11 11.43 1.36
N SER A 43 4.24 11.14 2.32
CA SER A 43 2.95 10.46 2.11
C SER A 43 2.04 11.20 1.11
N LEU A 44 1.98 12.54 1.20
CA LEU A 44 1.23 13.35 0.23
C LEU A 44 1.92 13.44 -1.13
N ARG A 45 3.25 13.37 -1.20
CA ARG A 45 3.97 13.25 -2.49
C ARG A 45 3.62 11.94 -3.20
N VAL A 46 3.44 10.85 -2.46
CA VAL A 46 2.96 9.56 -3.01
C VAL A 46 1.52 9.68 -3.54
N LEU A 47 0.61 10.29 -2.79
CA LEU A 47 -0.75 10.56 -3.28
C LEU A 47 -0.73 11.45 -4.53
N MET A 48 0.07 12.53 -4.53
CA MET A 48 0.18 13.43 -5.67
C MET A 48 0.73 12.72 -6.92
N GLU A 49 1.69 11.80 -6.77
CA GLU A 49 2.13 10.94 -7.89
C GLU A 49 0.98 10.12 -8.45
N ASN A 50 0.18 9.53 -7.56
CA ASN A 50 -0.95 8.70 -7.92
C ASN A 50 -1.95 9.46 -8.79
N LEU A 51 -2.35 10.65 -8.34
CA LEU A 51 -3.21 11.55 -9.11
C LEU A 51 -2.56 11.94 -10.45
N LEU A 52 -1.28 12.31 -10.44
CA LEU A 52 -0.56 12.75 -11.63
C LEU A 52 -0.47 11.67 -12.72
N ARG A 53 -0.34 10.40 -12.32
CA ARG A 53 -0.29 9.24 -13.22
C ARG A 53 -1.67 8.79 -13.68
N HIS A 54 -2.72 9.08 -12.91
CA HIS A 54 -4.10 8.72 -13.21
C HIS A 54 -4.95 9.88 -13.74
N GLU A 55 -4.32 10.99 -14.15
CA GLU A 55 -5.03 12.11 -14.79
C GLU A 55 -5.75 11.62 -16.06
N ASP A 56 -7.06 11.85 -16.11
CA ASP A 56 -7.93 11.43 -17.22
C ASP A 56 -8.93 12.53 -17.64
N GLY A 57 -8.96 13.65 -16.90
CA GLY A 57 -9.87 14.78 -17.16
C GLY A 57 -11.30 14.57 -16.66
N THR A 58 -11.64 13.39 -16.15
CA THR A 58 -12.98 13.05 -15.65
C THR A 58 -12.95 12.75 -14.15
N THR A 59 -12.21 11.73 -13.73
CA THR A 59 -12.06 11.33 -12.33
C THR A 59 -10.89 12.02 -11.65
N VAL A 60 -9.80 12.25 -12.39
CA VAL A 60 -8.66 13.05 -11.91
C VAL A 60 -8.38 14.14 -12.91
N LYS A 61 -8.53 15.38 -12.44
CA LYS A 61 -8.38 16.61 -13.22
C LYS A 61 -7.12 17.37 -12.78
N LYS A 62 -6.64 18.25 -13.65
CA LYS A 62 -5.51 19.17 -13.35
C LYS A 62 -5.69 19.89 -11.99
N GLY A 63 -6.91 20.34 -11.69
CA GLY A 63 -7.23 21.04 -10.44
C GLY A 63 -7.09 20.18 -9.18
N ASP A 64 -7.25 18.87 -9.27
CA ASP A 64 -7.10 17.95 -8.13
C ASP A 64 -5.63 17.83 -7.72
N ILE A 65 -4.72 17.88 -8.69
CA ILE A 65 -3.26 17.89 -8.47
C ILE A 65 -2.80 19.26 -7.96
N ALA A 66 -3.34 20.35 -8.50
CA ALA A 66 -3.01 21.71 -8.05
C ALA A 66 -3.44 21.98 -6.60
N ALA A 67 -4.48 21.30 -6.11
CA ALA A 67 -4.99 21.47 -4.75
C ALA A 67 -4.00 21.11 -3.63
N PHE A 68 -2.95 20.33 -3.93
CA PHE A 68 -1.84 20.12 -2.98
C PHE A 68 -1.09 21.43 -2.68
N GLY A 69 -1.07 22.38 -3.62
CA GLY A 69 -0.52 23.71 -3.36
C GLY A 69 -1.39 24.55 -2.45
N ASP A 70 -2.71 24.38 -2.53
CA ASP A 70 -3.64 25.02 -1.62
C ASP A 70 -3.55 24.42 -0.22
N TRP A 71 -3.34 23.10 -0.11
CA TRP A 71 -3.01 22.44 1.16
C TRP A 71 -1.78 23.07 1.84
N LEU A 72 -0.72 23.36 1.06
CA LEU A 72 0.48 24.04 1.57
C LEU A 72 0.20 25.49 2.04
N LYS A 73 -0.60 26.24 1.28
CA LYS A 73 -0.97 27.64 1.62
C LYS A 73 -1.88 27.71 2.85
N ASN A 74 -2.74 26.71 3.03
CA ASN A 74 -3.73 26.65 4.10
C ASN A 74 -3.21 25.98 5.39
N GLY A 75 -1.89 25.91 5.56
CA GLY A 75 -1.28 25.40 6.79
C GLY A 75 -1.47 23.89 7.00
N GLY A 76 -1.54 23.12 5.91
CA GLY A 76 -1.64 21.67 5.97
C GLY A 76 -3.06 21.14 6.08
N LYS A 77 -4.04 21.89 5.57
CA LYS A 77 -5.47 21.53 5.59
C LYS A 77 -6.08 21.69 4.21
N SER A 78 -7.02 20.82 3.88
CA SER A 78 -7.80 20.90 2.65
C SER A 78 -9.18 20.29 2.85
N ALA A 79 -10.18 20.86 2.17
CA ALA A 79 -11.51 20.25 2.01
C ALA A 79 -11.68 19.62 0.63
N LYS A 80 -10.61 19.59 -0.18
CA LYS A 80 -10.63 19.05 -1.53
C LYS A 80 -10.71 17.53 -1.49
N GLU A 81 -11.77 17.01 -2.09
CA GLU A 81 -11.86 15.59 -2.43
C GLU A 81 -11.03 15.27 -3.67
N ILE A 82 -10.34 14.13 -3.61
CA ILE A 82 -9.48 13.54 -4.62
C ILE A 82 -9.88 12.08 -4.86
N ASN A 83 -9.53 11.55 -6.03
CA ASN A 83 -9.83 10.18 -6.44
C ASN A 83 -8.54 9.36 -6.48
N PHE A 84 -8.29 8.60 -5.42
CA PHE A 84 -7.09 7.77 -5.27
C PHE A 84 -7.28 6.39 -5.90
N ARG A 85 -6.24 5.86 -6.57
CA ARG A 85 -6.26 4.51 -7.15
C ARG A 85 -5.09 3.67 -6.62
N PRO A 86 -5.31 2.71 -5.71
CA PRO A 86 -4.21 1.90 -5.18
C PRO A 86 -3.52 1.11 -6.30
N ALA A 87 -2.22 0.85 -6.15
CA ALA A 87 -1.46 0.04 -7.10
C ALA A 87 -1.85 -1.44 -7.07
N ARG A 88 -2.34 -1.92 -5.92
CA ARG A 88 -2.76 -3.32 -5.67
C ARG A 88 -3.72 -3.41 -4.48
N VAL A 89 -4.32 -4.58 -4.30
CA VAL A 89 -5.18 -4.91 -3.17
C VAL A 89 -4.61 -6.11 -2.40
N LEU A 90 -4.67 -6.06 -1.07
CA LEU A 90 -4.29 -7.17 -0.19
C LEU A 90 -5.55 -7.71 0.52
N MET A 91 -5.71 -9.02 0.55
CA MET A 91 -6.85 -9.67 1.18
C MET A 91 -6.40 -10.78 2.12
N GLN A 92 -7.22 -11.04 3.13
CA GLN A 92 -7.10 -12.22 3.99
C GLN A 92 -8.32 -13.14 3.79
N ASP A 93 -8.26 -14.40 4.19
CA ASP A 93 -9.24 -15.41 3.79
C ASP A 93 -10.67 -15.23 4.32
N PHE A 94 -10.89 -14.56 5.45
CA PHE A 94 -12.25 -14.27 5.96
C PHE A 94 -12.99 -13.24 5.12
N THR A 95 -12.29 -12.24 4.58
CA THR A 95 -12.86 -11.20 3.71
C THR A 95 -12.64 -11.50 2.23
N GLY A 96 -11.67 -12.35 1.90
CA GLY A 96 -11.36 -12.77 0.55
C GLY A 96 -12.35 -13.79 -0.01
N VAL A 97 -12.87 -14.70 0.82
CA VAL A 97 -13.94 -15.62 0.40
C VAL A 97 -15.18 -14.86 -0.10
N PRO A 98 -15.80 -13.95 0.69
CA PRO A 98 -16.97 -13.22 0.21
C PRO A 98 -16.65 -12.39 -1.05
N ALA A 99 -15.48 -11.76 -1.14
CA ALA A 99 -15.12 -11.01 -2.34
C ALA A 99 -15.00 -11.88 -3.61
N VAL A 100 -14.47 -13.11 -3.50
CA VAL A 100 -14.43 -14.04 -4.64
C VAL A 100 -15.85 -14.54 -4.99
N VAL A 101 -16.73 -14.70 -3.99
CA VAL A 101 -18.16 -14.97 -4.23
C VAL A 101 -18.82 -13.81 -4.98
N ASP A 102 -18.55 -12.57 -4.58
CA ASP A 102 -19.12 -11.38 -5.22
C ASP A 102 -18.64 -11.22 -6.66
N LEU A 103 -17.35 -11.48 -6.93
CA LEU A 103 -16.83 -11.55 -8.31
C LEU A 103 -17.52 -12.64 -9.14
N ALA A 104 -17.76 -13.82 -8.56
CA ALA A 104 -18.47 -14.91 -9.24
C ALA A 104 -19.93 -14.53 -9.53
N ALA A 105 -20.63 -13.95 -8.56
CA ALA A 105 -22.00 -13.48 -8.70
C ALA A 105 -22.11 -12.35 -9.74
N MET A 106 -21.14 -11.43 -9.78
CA MET A 106 -21.05 -10.38 -10.80
C MET A 106 -20.85 -10.97 -12.21
N ARG A 107 -20.07 -12.05 -12.34
CA ARG A 107 -19.92 -12.77 -13.63
C ARG A 107 -21.24 -13.37 -14.10
N ASP A 108 -21.97 -14.02 -13.20
CA ASP A 108 -23.29 -14.58 -13.50
C ASP A 108 -24.29 -13.49 -13.88
N ALA A 109 -24.30 -12.37 -13.16
CA ALA A 109 -25.16 -11.23 -13.46
C ALA A 109 -24.81 -10.60 -14.82
N MET A 110 -23.52 -10.43 -15.12
CA MET A 110 -23.05 -9.92 -16.42
C MET A 110 -23.52 -10.83 -17.57
N GLY A 111 -23.45 -12.15 -17.40
CA GLY A 111 -23.95 -13.11 -18.38
C GLY A 111 -25.47 -13.03 -18.58
N LYS A 112 -26.25 -12.92 -17.49
CA LYS A 112 -27.71 -12.75 -17.56
C LYS A 112 -28.14 -11.46 -18.26
N LEU A 113 -27.32 -10.41 -18.18
CA LEU A 113 -27.54 -9.14 -18.89
C LEU A 113 -27.03 -9.15 -20.34
N GLY A 114 -26.53 -10.29 -20.84
CA GLY A 114 -26.00 -10.43 -22.21
C GLY A 114 -24.62 -9.81 -22.43
N GLY A 115 -23.92 -9.43 -21.36
CA GLY A 115 -22.55 -8.95 -21.40
C GLY A 115 -21.52 -10.09 -21.38
N ASP A 116 -20.24 -9.75 -21.48
CA ASP A 116 -19.14 -10.71 -21.38
C ASP A 116 -18.70 -10.86 -19.90
N PRO A 117 -18.94 -12.02 -19.25
CA PRO A 117 -18.54 -12.24 -17.86
C PRO A 117 -17.04 -12.06 -17.63
N LYS A 118 -16.19 -12.29 -18.65
CA LYS A 118 -14.73 -12.15 -18.50
C LYS A 118 -14.29 -10.72 -18.24
N LYS A 119 -15.15 -9.73 -18.50
CA LYS A 119 -14.89 -8.33 -18.12
C LYS A 119 -14.93 -8.11 -16.62
N ILE A 120 -15.58 -8.99 -15.86
CA ILE A 120 -15.49 -9.01 -14.40
C ILE A 120 -14.18 -9.70 -14.03
N ASN A 121 -13.14 -8.89 -13.87
CA ASN A 121 -11.81 -9.32 -13.50
C ASN A 121 -11.07 -8.19 -12.76
N PRO A 122 -10.23 -8.52 -11.76
CA PRO A 122 -9.32 -7.53 -11.17
C PRO A 122 -8.44 -6.84 -12.22
N LEU A 123 -8.43 -5.50 -12.18
CA LEU A 123 -7.64 -4.60 -13.03
C LEU A 123 -6.29 -4.21 -12.39
N VAL A 124 -6.16 -4.42 -11.09
CA VAL A 124 -4.91 -4.30 -10.33
C VAL A 124 -4.56 -5.65 -9.70
N PRO A 125 -3.28 -5.91 -9.37
CA PRO A 125 -2.89 -7.10 -8.63
C PRO A 125 -3.67 -7.24 -7.32
N VAL A 126 -4.18 -8.44 -7.07
CA VAL A 126 -4.84 -8.82 -5.82
C VAL A 126 -4.10 -10.00 -5.23
N ASP A 127 -3.62 -9.83 -4.00
CA ASP A 127 -2.95 -10.86 -3.24
C ASP A 127 -3.84 -11.27 -2.06
N LEU A 128 -4.30 -12.51 -2.05
CA LEU A 128 -5.05 -13.10 -0.94
C LEU A 128 -4.14 -14.02 -0.14
N VAL A 129 -3.98 -13.76 1.15
CA VAL A 129 -3.21 -14.61 2.07
C VAL A 129 -4.15 -15.40 2.96
N ILE A 130 -3.94 -16.72 3.04
CA ILE A 130 -4.71 -17.59 3.94
C ILE A 130 -3.95 -17.70 5.26
N ASP A 131 -4.44 -17.04 6.30
CA ASP A 131 -3.78 -16.95 7.61
C ASP A 131 -4.74 -16.83 8.80
N HIS A 132 -6.03 -16.53 8.60
CA HIS A 132 -7.03 -16.38 9.67
C HIS A 132 -7.73 -17.70 10.05
N SER A 133 -7.36 -18.82 9.42
CA SER A 133 -8.04 -20.10 9.58
C SER A 133 -7.36 -21.07 10.56
N VAL A 134 -6.06 -20.87 10.86
CA VAL A 134 -5.33 -21.75 11.78
C VAL A 134 -5.72 -21.46 13.24
N ILE A 135 -5.97 -22.52 14.01
CA ILE A 135 -6.28 -22.45 15.44
C ILE A 135 -5.21 -23.21 16.21
N VAL A 136 -4.85 -22.71 17.39
CA VAL A 136 -3.91 -23.40 18.30
C VAL A 136 -4.68 -24.47 19.08
N ASP A 137 -5.02 -25.59 18.43
CA ASP A 137 -5.66 -26.75 19.08
C ASP A 137 -4.66 -27.54 19.95
N ASN A 138 -3.43 -27.69 19.45
CA ASN A 138 -2.31 -28.30 20.16
C ASN A 138 -1.17 -27.30 20.34
N PHE A 139 -0.48 -27.35 21.48
CA PHE A 139 0.69 -26.52 21.78
C PHE A 139 1.71 -27.26 22.66
N GLY A 140 2.93 -26.71 22.76
CA GLY A 140 3.94 -27.18 23.72
C GLY A 140 4.69 -28.46 23.33
N ASN A 141 4.56 -28.97 22.10
CA ASN A 141 5.32 -30.13 21.63
C ASN A 141 5.63 -30.07 20.11
N ASN A 142 6.57 -30.89 19.65
CA ASN A 142 7.05 -30.89 18.25
C ASN A 142 6.00 -31.34 17.22
N ALA A 143 4.96 -32.07 17.64
CA ALA A 143 3.89 -32.53 16.75
C ALA A 143 2.77 -31.48 16.58
N ALA A 144 2.74 -30.44 17.43
CA ALA A 144 1.66 -29.47 17.49
C ALA A 144 1.43 -28.74 16.15
N PHE A 145 2.51 -28.31 15.48
CA PHE A 145 2.41 -27.62 14.19
C PHE A 145 1.70 -28.48 13.13
N GLY A 146 2.18 -29.71 12.92
CA GLY A 146 1.59 -30.62 11.94
C GLY A 146 0.14 -30.99 12.27
N ALA A 147 -0.18 -31.16 13.56
CA ALA A 147 -1.53 -31.46 14.01
C ALA A 147 -2.50 -30.29 13.77
N ASN A 148 -2.09 -29.05 14.08
CA ASN A 148 -2.92 -27.87 13.88
C ASN A 148 -3.16 -27.58 12.39
N VAL A 149 -2.13 -27.69 11.55
CA VAL A 149 -2.27 -27.52 10.09
C VAL A 149 -3.20 -28.60 9.52
N LYS A 150 -3.11 -29.85 9.97
CA LYS A 150 -4.03 -30.90 9.53
C LYS A 150 -5.49 -30.55 9.85
N LEU A 151 -5.78 -30.12 11.08
CA LEU A 151 -7.12 -29.72 11.50
C LEU A 151 -7.63 -28.48 10.74
N GLU A 152 -6.76 -27.51 10.46
CA GLU A 152 -7.06 -26.35 9.63
C GLU A 152 -7.57 -26.77 8.25
N TYR A 153 -6.87 -27.69 7.57
CA TYR A 153 -7.27 -28.20 6.26
C TYR A 153 -8.60 -28.99 6.31
N GLU A 154 -8.79 -29.83 7.33
CA GLU A 154 -10.03 -30.60 7.51
C GLU A 154 -11.24 -29.68 7.69
N ARG A 155 -11.09 -28.59 8.45
CA ARG A 155 -12.17 -27.64 8.75
C ARG A 155 -12.50 -26.69 7.60
N ASN A 156 -11.52 -26.38 6.74
CA ASN A 156 -11.63 -25.30 5.74
C ASN A 156 -11.54 -25.78 4.28
N LEU A 157 -11.66 -27.09 4.04
CA LEU A 157 -11.44 -27.70 2.71
C LEU A 157 -12.23 -27.00 1.59
N GLU A 158 -13.53 -26.77 1.79
CA GLU A 158 -14.39 -26.13 0.79
C GLU A 158 -13.93 -24.69 0.49
N ARG A 159 -13.64 -23.90 1.53
CA ARG A 159 -13.14 -22.52 1.38
C ARG A 159 -11.83 -22.50 0.59
N TYR A 160 -10.91 -23.42 0.86
CA TYR A 160 -9.63 -23.48 0.15
C TYR A 160 -9.77 -23.95 -1.30
N GLN A 161 -10.66 -24.90 -1.57
CA GLN A 161 -11.00 -25.29 -2.94
C GLN A 161 -11.60 -24.11 -3.72
N PHE A 162 -12.49 -23.35 -3.09
CA PHE A 162 -13.10 -22.16 -3.68
C PHE A 162 -12.09 -21.05 -3.98
N LEU A 163 -11.21 -20.73 -3.02
CA LEU A 163 -10.13 -19.75 -3.23
C LEU A 163 -9.13 -20.20 -4.30
N ARG A 164 -8.80 -21.49 -4.34
CA ARG A 164 -7.95 -22.07 -5.39
C ARG A 164 -8.60 -21.95 -6.77
N TRP A 165 -9.91 -22.19 -6.87
CA TRP A 165 -10.66 -21.92 -8.10
C TRP A 165 -10.57 -20.43 -8.47
N GLY A 166 -10.75 -19.51 -7.52
CA GLY A 166 -10.62 -18.07 -7.75
C GLY A 166 -9.27 -17.68 -8.35
N ALA A 167 -8.18 -18.21 -7.82
CA ALA A 167 -6.82 -18.01 -8.36
C ALA A 167 -6.62 -18.50 -9.79
N MET A 168 -7.42 -19.46 -10.25
CA MET A 168 -7.39 -19.96 -11.62
C MET A 168 -8.39 -19.24 -12.54
N ALA A 169 -9.48 -18.72 -11.97
CA ALA A 169 -10.59 -18.12 -12.70
C ALA A 169 -10.40 -16.63 -13.00
N PHE A 170 -9.56 -15.93 -12.23
CA PHE A 170 -9.33 -14.49 -12.36
C PHE A 170 -7.86 -14.17 -12.69
N ASP A 171 -7.65 -13.31 -13.68
CA ASP A 171 -6.32 -12.74 -13.92
C ASP A 171 -5.96 -11.75 -12.80
N ASN A 172 -4.66 -11.55 -12.57
CA ASN A 172 -4.13 -10.67 -11.52
C ASN A 172 -4.52 -11.08 -10.08
N PHE A 173 -5.05 -12.29 -9.87
CA PHE A 173 -5.44 -12.78 -8.55
C PHE A 173 -4.49 -13.91 -8.10
N ARG A 174 -3.77 -13.68 -7.01
CA ARG A 174 -2.85 -14.66 -6.42
C ARG A 174 -3.32 -15.06 -5.03
N VAL A 175 -3.27 -16.37 -4.76
CA VAL A 175 -3.55 -16.92 -3.42
C VAL A 175 -2.25 -17.45 -2.82
N VAL A 176 -1.90 -16.97 -1.64
CA VAL A 176 -0.82 -17.50 -0.81
C VAL A 176 -1.40 -18.58 0.10
N PRO A 177 -0.91 -19.83 0.01
CA PRO A 177 -1.50 -20.97 0.72
C PRO A 177 -1.30 -20.88 2.24
N PRO A 178 -2.13 -21.62 3.02
CA PRO A 178 -2.01 -21.68 4.48
C PRO A 178 -0.65 -22.21 4.91
N GLY A 179 -0.21 -21.80 6.11
CA GLY A 179 1.08 -22.19 6.68
C GLY A 179 2.31 -21.46 6.11
N THR A 180 2.12 -20.50 5.21
CA THR A 180 3.23 -19.69 4.63
C THR A 180 3.63 -18.51 5.52
N GLY A 181 2.70 -18.00 6.33
CA GLY A 181 2.90 -16.84 7.20
C GLY A 181 1.64 -16.01 7.35
N ILE A 182 1.75 -14.87 8.04
CA ILE A 182 0.65 -13.93 8.28
C ILE A 182 0.64 -12.86 7.18
N CYS A 183 -0.55 -12.41 6.78
CA CYS A 183 -0.83 -11.50 5.68
C CYS A 183 0.13 -10.30 5.60
N HIS A 184 0.28 -9.57 6.70
CA HIS A 184 1.11 -8.36 6.75
C HIS A 184 2.60 -8.64 6.70
N GLN A 185 3.05 -9.76 7.29
CA GLN A 185 4.46 -10.16 7.25
C GLN A 185 4.85 -10.67 5.85
N VAL A 186 4.00 -11.50 5.23
CA VAL A 186 4.17 -11.91 3.83
C VAL A 186 4.17 -10.68 2.91
N ASN A 187 3.30 -9.70 3.18
CA ASN A 187 3.30 -8.45 2.43
C ASN A 187 4.63 -7.69 2.57
N LEU A 188 5.13 -7.52 3.78
CA LEU A 188 6.37 -6.80 4.05
C LEU A 188 7.60 -7.51 3.45
N GLU A 189 7.69 -8.83 3.60
CA GLU A 189 8.87 -9.62 3.24
C GLU A 189 8.90 -10.02 1.77
N TYR A 190 7.75 -10.17 1.12
CA TYR A 190 7.65 -10.77 -0.22
C TYR A 190 6.86 -9.94 -1.24
N LEU A 191 5.65 -9.50 -0.91
CA LEU A 191 4.74 -8.89 -1.90
C LEU A 191 5.10 -7.45 -2.23
N ALA A 192 5.45 -6.65 -1.21
CA ALA A 192 5.74 -5.23 -1.34
C ALA A 192 6.98 -4.96 -2.20
N GLN A 193 6.88 -4.00 -3.11
CA GLN A 193 7.95 -3.63 -4.05
C GLN A 193 8.53 -2.24 -3.78
N VAL A 194 7.85 -1.39 -3.00
CA VAL A 194 8.13 0.05 -2.78
C VAL A 194 7.99 0.90 -4.04
N VAL A 195 8.52 0.44 -5.18
CA VAL A 195 8.29 0.99 -6.51
C VAL A 195 7.88 -0.15 -7.43
N TRP A 196 6.63 -0.12 -7.91
CA TRP A 196 6.13 -1.05 -8.91
C TRP A 196 6.57 -0.65 -10.31
N THR A 197 6.53 -1.65 -11.20
CA THR A 197 6.67 -1.43 -12.63
C THR A 197 5.51 -2.07 -13.38
N LYS A 198 5.00 -1.39 -14.41
CA LYS A 198 3.94 -1.89 -15.29
C LYS A 198 4.32 -1.66 -16.74
N LYS A 199 4.14 -2.66 -17.58
CA LYS A 199 4.33 -2.51 -19.03
C LYS A 199 3.09 -1.89 -19.66
N GLU A 200 3.26 -0.77 -20.36
CA GLU A 200 2.20 -0.11 -21.13
C GLU A 200 2.69 0.10 -22.58
N GLY A 201 2.21 -0.76 -23.48
CA GLY A 201 2.70 -0.82 -24.85
C GLY A 201 4.20 -1.17 -24.91
N LYS A 202 5.01 -0.24 -25.41
CA LYS A 202 6.47 -0.37 -25.52
C LYS A 202 7.22 0.18 -24.30
N GLU A 203 6.53 0.87 -23.40
CA GLU A 203 7.14 1.51 -22.23
C GLU A 203 6.95 0.67 -20.97
N THR A 204 7.84 0.84 -20.00
CA THR A 204 7.69 0.31 -18.65
C THR A 204 7.59 1.48 -17.68
N ILE A 205 6.43 1.67 -17.07
CA ILE A 205 6.17 2.75 -16.14
C ILE A 205 6.59 2.33 -14.74
N ALA A 206 7.34 3.18 -14.04
CA ALA A 206 7.68 3.01 -12.62
C ALA A 206 6.87 4.00 -11.77
N TYR A 207 6.34 3.52 -10.65
CA TYR A 207 5.46 4.29 -9.75
C TYR A 207 5.52 3.73 -8.31
N PRO A 208 5.18 4.52 -7.28
CA PRO A 208 5.21 4.06 -5.89
C PRO A 208 4.25 2.89 -5.68
N ASP A 209 4.65 1.96 -4.81
CA ASP A 209 3.75 0.94 -4.29
C ASP A 209 2.74 1.58 -3.34
N THR A 210 1.47 1.32 -3.60
CA THR A 210 0.36 1.73 -2.75
C THR A 210 -0.68 0.62 -2.72
N LEU A 211 -1.37 0.45 -1.58
CA LEU A 211 -2.43 -0.54 -1.49
C LEU A 211 -3.52 -0.16 -0.54
N VAL A 212 -4.67 -0.79 -0.75
CA VAL A 212 -5.66 -0.99 0.30
C VAL A 212 -5.77 -2.47 0.60
N GLY A 213 -6.19 -2.81 1.82
CA GLY A 213 -6.45 -4.20 2.15
C GLY A 213 -7.68 -4.39 3.01
N THR A 214 -8.25 -5.58 2.97
CA THR A 214 -9.44 -5.95 3.75
C THR A 214 -9.12 -6.34 5.20
N ASP A 215 -8.09 -5.70 5.74
CA ASP A 215 -7.58 -5.87 7.09
C ASP A 215 -7.03 -4.53 7.59
N SER A 216 -7.41 -4.14 8.81
CA SER A 216 -7.03 -2.84 9.40
C SER A 216 -5.53 -2.63 9.49
N HIS A 217 -4.77 -3.69 9.74
CA HIS A 217 -3.33 -3.66 9.98
C HIS A 217 -2.52 -3.73 8.68
N THR A 218 -3.18 -3.63 7.51
CA THR A 218 -2.53 -3.35 6.22
C THR A 218 -1.56 -2.17 6.31
N THR A 219 -1.77 -1.27 7.28
CA THR A 219 -0.90 -0.17 7.62
C THR A 219 0.53 -0.58 8.00
N MET A 220 0.81 -1.82 8.40
CA MET A 220 2.17 -2.31 8.71
C MET A 220 3.19 -2.02 7.59
N VAL A 221 2.75 -2.13 6.34
CA VAL A 221 3.60 -1.94 5.16
C VAL A 221 4.12 -0.50 4.98
N ASN A 222 3.50 0.47 5.65
CA ASN A 222 3.97 1.87 5.64
C ASN A 222 5.33 2.04 6.33
N GLY A 223 5.75 1.07 7.17
CA GLY A 223 7.11 1.00 7.70
C GLY A 223 8.19 0.77 6.63
N LEU A 224 7.79 0.26 5.45
CA LEU A 224 8.60 0.04 4.26
C LEU A 224 8.35 1.12 3.18
N ALA A 225 7.82 2.28 3.56
CA ALA A 225 7.52 3.39 2.65
C ALA A 225 6.50 3.06 1.54
N VAL A 226 5.63 2.09 1.79
CA VAL A 226 4.49 1.75 0.92
C VAL A 226 3.23 2.35 1.52
N LEU A 227 2.59 3.28 0.81
CA LEU A 227 1.40 3.94 1.34
C LEU A 227 0.20 2.99 1.27
N GLY A 228 -0.33 2.56 2.41
CA GLY A 228 -1.53 1.73 2.42
C GLY A 228 -2.27 1.63 3.74
N TRP A 229 -3.53 1.20 3.69
CA TRP A 229 -4.40 1.15 4.86
C TRP A 229 -5.53 0.13 4.69
N GLY A 230 -6.19 -0.18 5.80
CA GLY A 230 -7.34 -1.07 5.81
C GLY A 230 -8.61 -0.40 5.31
N VAL A 231 -9.42 -1.13 4.54
CA VAL A 231 -10.74 -0.74 4.04
C VAL A 231 -11.73 -1.90 4.17
N GLY A 232 -13.02 -1.65 3.94
CA GLY A 232 -14.04 -2.70 3.89
C GLY A 232 -13.92 -3.56 2.61
N GLY A 233 -14.62 -4.69 2.60
CA GLY A 233 -14.65 -5.61 1.45
C GLY A 233 -15.15 -4.93 0.17
N ILE A 234 -16.22 -4.15 0.27
CA ILE A 234 -16.82 -3.43 -0.86
C ILE A 234 -15.84 -2.41 -1.45
N GLU A 235 -15.12 -1.64 -0.62
CA GLU A 235 -14.13 -0.68 -1.10
C GLU A 235 -12.94 -1.37 -1.76
N ALA A 236 -12.54 -2.54 -1.26
CA ALA A 236 -11.48 -3.35 -1.86
C ALA A 236 -11.93 -3.96 -3.20
N GLU A 237 -13.17 -4.42 -3.31
CA GLU A 237 -13.80 -4.90 -4.55
C GLU A 237 -13.94 -3.80 -5.60
N ALA A 238 -14.36 -2.61 -5.19
CA ALA A 238 -14.39 -1.45 -6.06
C ALA A 238 -12.96 -1.12 -6.57
N ALA A 239 -11.97 -1.12 -5.68
CA ALA A 239 -10.58 -0.85 -6.03
C ALA A 239 -10.00 -1.91 -6.99
N MET A 240 -10.26 -3.20 -6.76
CA MET A 240 -9.79 -4.26 -7.67
C MET A 240 -10.42 -4.14 -9.05
N LEU A 241 -11.65 -3.64 -9.16
CA LEU A 241 -12.33 -3.34 -10.44
C LEU A 241 -11.97 -1.96 -11.02
N GLY A 242 -10.94 -1.30 -10.48
CA GLY A 242 -10.36 -0.05 -10.99
C GLY A 242 -11.14 1.22 -10.64
N GLN A 243 -12.13 1.13 -9.76
CA GLN A 243 -12.78 2.32 -9.22
C GLN A 243 -11.80 3.10 -8.34
N ALA A 244 -11.84 4.42 -8.47
CA ALA A 244 -11.08 5.28 -7.58
C ALA A 244 -11.80 5.41 -6.24
N GLN A 245 -11.03 5.51 -5.16
CA GLN A 245 -11.53 5.77 -3.83
C GLN A 245 -11.57 7.29 -3.59
N PRO A 246 -12.77 7.86 -3.37
CA PRO A 246 -12.88 9.26 -3.00
C PRO A 246 -12.33 9.45 -1.59
N MET A 247 -11.49 10.46 -1.42
CA MET A 247 -10.98 10.85 -0.11
C MET A 247 -10.65 12.35 -0.09
N VAL A 248 -10.69 12.97 1.08
CA VAL A 248 -10.14 14.33 1.25
C VAL A 248 -8.62 14.26 1.31
N ILE A 249 -7.90 15.24 0.76
CA ILE A 249 -6.45 15.35 0.95
C ILE A 249 -6.17 15.40 2.47
N PRO A 250 -5.51 14.39 3.05
CA PRO A 250 -5.51 14.22 4.50
C PRO A 250 -4.63 15.26 5.20
N ASP A 251 -5.05 15.64 6.41
CA ASP A 251 -4.16 16.31 7.35
C ASP A 251 -3.02 15.34 7.72
N VAL A 252 -1.79 15.85 7.83
CA VAL A 252 -0.62 15.05 8.21
C VAL A 252 -0.05 15.53 9.53
N VAL A 253 0.01 14.64 10.51
CA VAL A 253 0.64 14.86 11.81
C VAL A 253 2.06 14.34 11.76
N GLY A 254 3.04 15.24 11.82
CA GLY A 254 4.45 14.86 11.94
C GLY A 254 4.77 14.33 13.33
N PHE A 255 5.30 13.11 13.43
CA PHE A 255 5.81 12.53 14.67
C PHE A 255 7.34 12.53 14.67
N LYS A 256 7.95 13.42 15.46
CA LYS A 256 9.41 13.56 15.52
C LYS A 256 10.00 12.55 16.50
N LEU A 257 10.89 11.69 16.00
CA LEU A 257 11.72 10.81 16.82
C LEU A 257 13.12 11.41 16.96
N THR A 258 13.60 11.50 18.20
CA THR A 258 14.91 12.07 18.56
C THR A 258 15.62 11.16 19.54
N GLY A 259 16.95 11.19 19.53
CA GLY A 259 17.77 10.32 20.38
C GLY A 259 17.69 8.83 20.02
N LYS A 260 18.07 7.98 20.97
CA LYS A 260 18.17 6.51 20.81
C LYS A 260 17.34 5.80 21.88
N LEU A 261 16.89 4.58 21.58
CA LEU A 261 16.29 3.72 22.58
C LEU A 261 17.31 3.41 23.68
N LYS A 262 16.86 3.49 24.94
CA LYS A 262 17.70 3.11 26.08
C LYS A 262 17.96 1.61 26.06
N GLU A 263 19.10 1.20 26.59
CA GLU A 263 19.38 -0.21 26.83
C GLU A 263 18.26 -0.85 27.68
N GLY A 264 17.84 -2.05 27.30
CA GLY A 264 16.71 -2.75 27.91
C GLY A 264 15.33 -2.36 27.38
N ALA A 265 15.18 -1.24 26.66
CA ALA A 265 13.93 -0.90 26.00
C ALA A 265 13.70 -1.74 24.74
N THR A 266 12.49 -2.26 24.58
CA THR A 266 12.11 -3.13 23.46
C THR A 266 11.33 -2.37 22.38
N ALA A 267 11.17 -3.01 21.22
CA ALA A 267 10.26 -2.53 20.18
C ALA A 267 8.81 -2.36 20.68
N THR A 268 8.40 -3.23 21.61
CA THR A 268 7.07 -3.18 22.24
C THR A 268 6.91 -1.93 23.10
N ASP A 269 7.92 -1.60 23.92
CA ASP A 269 7.89 -0.39 24.75
C ASP A 269 7.79 0.87 23.88
N LEU A 270 8.57 0.92 22.80
CA LEU A 270 8.51 2.00 21.83
C LEU A 270 7.11 2.14 21.22
N VAL A 271 6.54 1.06 20.68
CA VAL A 271 5.27 1.16 19.96
C VAL A 271 4.11 1.49 20.89
N LEU A 272 4.08 0.95 22.10
CA LEU A 272 3.03 1.26 23.08
C LEU A 272 3.12 2.72 23.53
N THR A 273 4.34 3.25 23.69
CA THR A 273 4.57 4.67 24.01
C THR A 273 4.10 5.58 22.87
N VAL A 274 4.47 5.27 21.63
CA VAL A 274 4.02 6.03 20.44
C VAL A 274 2.50 5.99 20.32
N THR A 275 1.89 4.81 20.49
CA THR A 275 0.44 4.62 20.44
C THR A 275 -0.27 5.46 21.49
N GLN A 276 0.22 5.43 22.74
CA GLN A 276 -0.33 6.23 23.83
C GLN A 276 -0.28 7.73 23.51
N MET A 277 0.87 8.22 23.01
CA MET A 277 1.06 9.62 22.66
C MET A 277 0.12 10.06 21.53
N LEU A 278 -0.02 9.25 20.48
CA LEU A 278 -0.87 9.54 19.32
C LEU A 278 -2.36 9.48 19.69
N ARG A 279 -2.78 8.51 20.52
CA ARG A 279 -4.14 8.49 21.08
C ARG A 279 -4.46 9.76 21.83
N LYS A 280 -3.56 10.19 22.72
CA LYS A 280 -3.73 11.44 23.49
C LYS A 280 -3.80 12.67 22.59
N LYS A 281 -3.06 12.67 21.47
CA LYS A 281 -3.06 13.78 20.50
C LYS A 281 -4.34 13.86 19.66
N GLY A 282 -5.02 12.73 19.42
CA GLY A 282 -6.24 12.66 18.61
C GLY A 282 -5.93 12.75 17.11
N VAL A 283 -5.55 11.62 16.51
CA VAL A 283 -5.13 11.54 15.09
C VAL A 283 -6.14 10.79 14.21
N VAL A 284 -7.39 10.73 14.64
CA VAL A 284 -8.48 10.07 13.89
C VAL A 284 -8.63 10.67 12.49
N ASN A 285 -8.67 9.81 11.47
CA ASN A 285 -8.80 10.17 10.04
C ASN A 285 -7.66 11.06 9.50
N LYS A 286 -6.48 11.01 10.14
CA LYS A 286 -5.29 11.74 9.70
C LYS A 286 -4.19 10.77 9.30
N PHE A 287 -3.26 11.25 8.48
CA PHE A 287 -1.99 10.57 8.28
C PHE A 287 -1.05 10.95 9.42
N VAL A 288 -0.25 9.98 9.88
CA VAL A 288 0.91 10.24 10.73
C VAL A 288 2.16 9.98 9.89
N GLU A 289 3.10 10.92 9.88
CA GLU A 289 4.38 10.75 9.18
C GLU A 289 5.53 10.87 10.16
N PHE A 290 6.37 9.84 10.22
CA PHE A 290 7.49 9.78 11.14
C PHE A 290 8.73 10.44 10.54
N TYR A 291 9.40 11.28 11.34
CA TYR A 291 10.58 12.02 10.92
C TYR A 291 11.55 12.26 12.08
N GLY A 292 12.71 12.86 11.81
CA GLY A 292 13.74 13.17 12.81
C GLY A 292 14.93 12.22 12.77
N GLU A 293 15.97 12.55 13.53
CA GLU A 293 17.24 11.81 13.63
C GLU A 293 17.05 10.39 14.17
N GLY A 294 16.04 10.16 15.02
CA GLY A 294 15.80 8.85 15.62
C GLY A 294 15.44 7.75 14.62
N LEU A 295 15.14 8.11 13.36
CA LEU A 295 14.89 7.15 12.29
C LEU A 295 16.17 6.51 11.75
N GLU A 296 17.33 7.17 11.87
CA GLU A 296 18.60 6.72 11.26
C GLU A 296 19.02 5.32 11.73
N GLU A 297 18.76 5.03 13.01
CA GLU A 297 19.11 3.75 13.63
C GLU A 297 17.89 2.86 13.90
N LEU A 298 16.67 3.33 13.59
CA LEU A 298 15.45 2.57 13.88
C LEU A 298 15.28 1.44 12.85
N PRO A 299 15.40 0.16 13.27
CA PRO A 299 15.31 -0.97 12.34
C PRO A 299 13.94 -1.04 11.67
N LEU A 300 13.89 -1.60 10.46
CA LEU A 300 12.64 -1.66 9.70
C LEU A 300 11.54 -2.46 10.43
N ALA A 301 11.90 -3.51 11.16
CA ALA A 301 10.95 -4.26 11.98
C ALA A 301 10.23 -3.33 12.98
N ASN A 302 10.95 -2.43 13.65
CA ASN A 302 10.35 -1.49 14.61
C ASN A 302 9.46 -0.46 13.90
N ARG A 303 9.86 0.01 12.72
CA ARG A 303 9.02 0.90 11.88
C ARG A 303 7.72 0.22 11.49
N ALA A 304 7.80 -1.04 11.04
CA ALA A 304 6.64 -1.85 10.70
C ALA A 304 5.74 -2.09 11.92
N THR A 305 6.29 -2.37 13.10
CA THR A 305 5.52 -2.50 14.34
C THR A 305 4.77 -1.19 14.68
N ILE A 306 5.41 -0.03 14.54
CA ILE A 306 4.76 1.27 14.75
C ILE A 306 3.65 1.55 13.72
N ALA A 307 3.92 1.27 12.46
CA ALA A 307 2.97 1.47 11.38
C ALA A 307 1.78 0.50 11.49
N ASN A 308 2.02 -0.73 11.96
CA ASN A 308 1.00 -1.74 12.22
C ASN A 308 -0.04 -1.23 13.20
N MET A 309 0.38 -0.53 14.26
CA MET A 309 -0.54 -0.04 15.31
C MET A 309 -1.37 1.20 14.93
N ALA A 310 -1.39 1.61 13.66
CA ALA A 310 -2.16 2.77 13.20
C ALA A 310 -3.65 2.72 13.52
N PRO A 311 -4.35 1.58 13.34
CA PRO A 311 -5.73 1.44 13.77
C PRO A 311 -5.88 1.67 15.28
N GLU A 312 -4.94 1.20 16.10
CA GLU A 312 -4.99 1.36 17.54
C GLU A 312 -4.88 2.84 17.95
N TYR A 313 -4.02 3.65 17.34
CA TYR A 313 -3.97 5.10 17.62
C TYR A 313 -4.93 5.95 16.78
N GLY A 314 -5.73 5.32 15.91
CA GLY A 314 -6.82 5.92 15.15
C GLY A 314 -6.40 6.60 13.84
N ALA A 315 -5.12 6.59 13.48
CA ALA A 315 -4.68 7.17 12.21
C ALA A 315 -5.10 6.30 11.03
N THR A 316 -5.26 6.92 9.85
CA THR A 316 -5.45 6.16 8.61
C THR A 316 -4.18 5.37 8.25
N CYS A 317 -3.00 5.95 8.49
CA CYS A 317 -1.71 5.27 8.34
C CYS A 317 -0.60 5.91 9.18
N GLY A 318 0.46 5.14 9.45
CA GLY A 318 1.72 5.62 10.04
C GLY A 318 2.89 5.46 9.06
N PHE A 319 3.25 6.52 8.35
CA PHE A 319 4.17 6.49 7.21
C PHE A 319 5.63 6.76 7.57
N PHE A 320 6.52 5.91 7.06
CA PHE A 320 7.97 6.08 7.12
C PHE A 320 8.51 6.27 5.69
N PRO A 321 9.24 7.35 5.39
CA PRO A 321 9.76 7.60 4.05
C PRO A 321 10.91 6.66 3.67
N VAL A 322 11.18 6.55 2.36
CA VAL A 322 12.28 5.74 1.82
C VAL A 322 13.62 6.30 2.28
N ASP A 323 14.49 5.42 2.78
CA ASP A 323 15.86 5.73 3.21
C ASP A 323 16.80 4.52 3.07
N GLU A 324 18.03 4.62 3.59
CA GLU A 324 19.01 3.55 3.55
C GLU A 324 18.57 2.28 4.28
N ILE A 325 17.84 2.38 5.40
CA ILE A 325 17.29 1.22 6.12
C ILE A 325 16.27 0.47 5.25
N THR A 326 15.46 1.22 4.50
CA THR A 326 14.52 0.67 3.51
C THR A 326 15.26 -0.14 2.45
N LEU A 327 16.34 0.42 1.86
CA LEU A 327 17.16 -0.28 0.87
C LEU A 327 17.88 -1.50 1.46
N GLY A 328 18.38 -1.39 2.68
CA GLY A 328 19.01 -2.47 3.42
C GLY A 328 18.06 -3.65 3.57
N TYR A 329 16.83 -3.40 4.00
CA TYR A 329 15.81 -4.43 4.16
C TYR A 329 15.43 -5.10 2.83
N LEU A 330 15.28 -4.33 1.75
CA LEU A 330 15.04 -4.91 0.43
C LEU A 330 16.20 -5.83 0.00
N LYS A 331 17.45 -5.49 0.32
CA LYS A 331 18.60 -6.36 0.00
C LYS A 331 18.58 -7.64 0.83
N THR A 332 18.33 -7.58 2.13
CA THR A 332 18.32 -8.76 3.02
C THR A 332 17.16 -9.72 2.71
N THR A 333 16.07 -9.20 2.15
CA THR A 333 14.90 -10.00 1.69
C THR A 333 14.98 -10.40 0.21
N ASN A 334 16.19 -10.47 -0.34
CA ASN A 334 16.47 -10.91 -1.73
C ASN A 334 15.81 -10.05 -2.83
N ARG A 335 15.54 -8.76 -2.54
CA ARG A 335 14.97 -7.76 -3.47
C ARG A 335 15.99 -6.69 -3.88
N GLY A 336 17.27 -7.05 -3.96
CA GLY A 336 18.37 -6.13 -4.30
C GLY A 336 18.26 -5.45 -5.68
N ALA A 337 17.62 -6.11 -6.65
CA ALA A 337 17.33 -5.49 -7.95
C ALA A 337 16.25 -4.39 -7.84
N ALA A 338 15.21 -4.61 -7.03
CA ALA A 338 14.20 -3.60 -6.74
C ALA A 338 14.81 -2.42 -5.97
N ALA A 339 15.70 -2.69 -5.00
CA ALA A 339 16.38 -1.65 -4.22
C ALA A 339 17.10 -0.59 -5.11
N LYS A 340 17.73 -1.01 -6.22
CA LYS A 340 18.38 -0.08 -7.17
C LYS A 340 17.38 0.85 -7.87
N LEU A 341 16.22 0.32 -8.26
CA LEU A 341 15.15 1.12 -8.85
C LEU A 341 14.55 2.06 -7.81
N VAL A 342 14.27 1.56 -6.60
CA VAL A 342 13.71 2.32 -5.48
C VAL A 342 14.59 3.51 -5.14
N GLU A 343 15.91 3.31 -4.99
CA GLU A 343 16.85 4.40 -4.71
C GLU A 343 16.82 5.48 -5.80
N ALA A 344 16.98 5.08 -7.06
CA ALA A 344 17.03 6.02 -8.19
C ALA A 344 15.72 6.79 -8.35
N TYR A 345 14.59 6.08 -8.23
CA TYR A 345 13.25 6.65 -8.33
C TYR A 345 12.95 7.61 -7.17
N ALA A 346 13.21 7.19 -5.93
CA ALA A 346 12.93 8.00 -4.75
C ALA A 346 13.78 9.28 -4.73
N LYS A 347 15.08 9.20 -5.05
CA LYS A 347 15.93 10.40 -5.16
C LYS A 347 15.45 11.34 -6.27
N LYS A 348 15.01 10.80 -7.40
CA LYS A 348 14.53 11.63 -8.53
C LYS A 348 13.21 12.34 -8.22
N GLN A 349 12.30 11.66 -7.54
CA GLN A 349 10.96 12.17 -7.18
C GLN A 349 10.95 13.04 -5.93
N GLY A 350 12.04 13.07 -5.16
CA GLY A 350 12.03 13.69 -3.84
C GLY A 350 11.22 12.86 -2.83
N LEU A 351 11.23 11.52 -2.96
CA LEU A 351 10.67 10.59 -1.97
C LEU A 351 11.73 10.01 -1.03
N TRP A 352 12.98 10.43 -1.20
CA TRP A 352 14.13 10.01 -0.40
C TRP A 352 14.28 10.90 0.83
N ARG A 353 14.31 10.29 2.02
CA ARG A 353 14.74 10.95 3.26
C ARG A 353 16.27 10.94 3.31
N SER A 354 16.84 12.13 3.25
CA SER A 354 18.28 12.38 3.44
C SER A 354 18.66 12.43 4.90
#